data_AF-A0A164HEM6-F1
#
_entry.id   AF-A0A164HEM6-F1
#
_cell.length_a   1.000
_cell.length_b   1.000
_cell.length_c   1.000
_cell.angle_alpha   90.00
_cell.angle_beta   90.00
_cell.angle_gamma   90.00
#
_symmetry.space_group_name_H-M   'P 1'
#
loop_
_entity.id
_entity.type
_entity.pdbx_description
1 polymer ?
#
loop_
_entity_poly.entity_id
_entity_poly.type
_entity_poly.pdbx_seq_one_letter_code
_entity_poly.pdbx_strand_id
1 'polypeptide(L)'
;KKNFANLSVHIQDFQLEAEWHFFASCHGKSACDGIGGTIKRLARLASLQRGIHDQITTPAHLYDWATAHLDVKCFYVTSEAVRENEKVIENRMLSALPIQGTRKFHAFVPLNLFQVKASCLSGDQADFITFDVLPQPREIFDSSSCNVDDYIACVHPENKKWYISKLVGIDEIDEEKEFIVMLMSPDGESGLLQGYKHTKTKLTVFSSHVFFKVQSLKSTSVKSRMYKINQDEFSKISNKYADFH
;
A
#
# COMPACT_ATOMS: atom_id res chain seq x y z
N LYS A 1 10.49 12.48 3.72
CA LYS A 1 9.44 12.31 2.68
C LYS A 1 8.11 12.76 3.28
N LYS A 2 7.24 13.48 2.55
CA LYS A 2 5.89 13.79 3.05
C LYS A 2 5.02 12.56 2.77
N ASN A 3 4.67 11.81 3.81
CA ASN A 3 4.03 10.50 3.66
C ASN A 3 2.53 10.60 3.92
N PHE A 4 1.78 10.72 2.82
CA PHE A 4 0.32 10.69 2.81
C PHE A 4 -0.25 9.30 3.17
N ALA A 5 0.60 8.27 3.24
CA ALA A 5 0.26 6.95 3.77
C ALA A 5 -0.26 6.98 5.22
N ASN A 6 0.18 7.96 6.03
CA ASN A 6 -0.38 8.09 7.37
C ASN A 6 -1.82 8.60 7.36
N LEU A 7 -2.18 9.39 6.35
CA LEU A 7 -3.54 9.88 6.20
C LEU A 7 -4.49 8.75 5.81
N SER A 8 -4.07 7.86 4.89
CA SER A 8 -4.89 6.74 4.43
C SER A 8 -5.18 5.68 5.50
N VAL A 9 -4.27 5.50 6.47
CA VAL A 9 -4.40 4.50 7.54
C VAL A 9 -4.85 5.13 8.87
N HIS A 10 -5.11 6.45 8.92
CA HIS A 10 -5.39 7.16 10.17
C HIS A 10 -6.60 6.61 10.93
N ILE A 11 -7.68 6.28 10.23
CA ILE A 11 -8.89 5.70 10.82
C ILE A 11 -8.57 4.33 11.43
N GLN A 12 -7.76 3.50 10.77
CA GLN A 12 -7.40 2.19 11.31
C GLN A 12 -6.57 2.31 12.59
N ASP A 13 -5.59 3.22 12.61
CA ASP A 13 -4.68 3.37 13.75
C ASP A 13 -5.33 4.06 14.96
N PHE A 14 -6.16 5.08 14.72
CA PHE A 14 -6.65 5.99 15.76
C PHE A 14 -8.17 6.03 15.89
N GLN A 15 -8.91 5.31 15.05
CA GLN A 15 -10.38 5.35 14.99
C GLN A 15 -10.90 6.78 14.79
N LEU A 16 -10.14 7.59 14.05
CA LEU A 16 -10.41 9.00 13.79
C LEU A 16 -10.30 9.27 12.29
N GLU A 17 -11.32 9.92 11.74
CA GLU A 17 -11.28 10.43 10.38
C GLU A 17 -10.38 11.68 10.32
N ALA A 18 -9.50 11.74 9.33
CA ALA A 18 -8.64 12.89 9.12
C ALA A 18 -8.59 13.26 7.64
N GLU A 19 -8.64 14.58 7.41
CA GLU A 19 -8.48 15.20 6.11
C GLU A 19 -7.51 16.37 6.26
N TRP A 20 -6.73 16.64 5.21
CA TRP A 20 -5.75 17.73 5.23
C TRP A 20 -6.14 18.81 4.24
N HIS A 21 -6.52 19.96 4.77
CA HIS A 21 -6.85 21.16 4.01
C HIS A 21 -5.81 22.25 4.22
N PHE A 22 -5.36 22.85 3.13
CA PHE A 22 -4.34 23.88 3.12
C PHE A 22 -4.85 25.14 2.41
N PHE A 23 -4.38 26.30 2.84
CA PHE A 23 -4.66 27.54 2.15
C PHE A 23 -3.89 27.61 0.83
N ALA A 24 -4.55 28.09 -0.23
CA ALA A 24 -3.94 28.22 -1.55
C ALA A 24 -2.69 29.13 -1.55
N SER A 25 -2.74 30.21 -0.76
CA SER A 25 -1.66 31.20 -0.66
C SER A 25 -0.53 30.81 0.31
N CYS A 26 -0.73 29.78 1.14
CA CYS A 26 0.20 29.41 2.20
C CYS A 26 0.51 27.91 2.15
N HIS A 27 1.47 27.54 1.30
CA HIS A 27 1.90 26.15 1.07
C HIS A 27 2.10 25.36 2.36
N GLY A 28 1.17 24.43 2.65
CA GLY A 28 1.27 23.53 3.81
C GLY A 28 0.80 24.12 5.14
N LYS A 29 0.16 25.29 5.14
CA LYS A 29 -0.53 25.85 6.31
C LYS A 29 -2.04 25.73 6.15
N SER A 30 -2.71 25.50 7.25
CA SER A 30 -4.15 25.38 7.40
C SER A 30 -4.67 26.37 8.44
N ALA A 31 -5.98 26.34 8.70
CA ALA A 31 -6.58 27.21 9.71
C ALA A 31 -6.00 27.00 11.12
N CYS A 32 -5.55 25.78 11.46
CA CYS A 32 -5.07 25.46 12.81
C CYS A 32 -3.69 26.08 13.13
N ASP A 33 -2.89 26.45 12.11
CA ASP A 33 -1.58 27.08 12.30
C ASP A 33 -1.66 28.43 13.02
N GLY A 34 -2.79 29.14 12.88
CA GLY A 34 -3.02 30.42 13.57
C GLY A 34 -3.07 30.30 15.09
N ILE A 35 -3.66 29.20 15.60
CA ILE A 35 -3.73 28.91 17.04
C ILE A 35 -2.32 28.65 17.56
N GLY A 36 -1.55 27.78 16.91
CA GLY A 36 -0.17 27.49 17.29
C GLY A 36 0.73 28.72 17.26
N GLY A 37 0.56 29.61 16.27
CA GLY A 37 1.26 30.89 16.20
C GLY A 37 0.92 31.81 17.38
N THR A 38 -0.35 31.85 17.78
CA THR A 38 -0.84 32.66 18.91
C THR A 38 -0.28 32.15 20.23
N ILE A 39 -0.33 30.84 20.47
CA ILE A 39 0.25 30.21 21.67
C ILE A 39 1.75 30.55 21.78
N LYS A 40 2.51 30.36 20.69
CA LYS A 40 3.95 30.68 20.66
C LYS A 40 4.21 32.16 20.97
N ARG A 41 3.42 33.07 20.40
CA ARG A 41 3.55 34.51 20.63
C ARG A 41 3.28 34.86 22.10
N LEU A 42 2.18 34.35 22.66
CA LEU A 42 1.81 34.64 24.05
C LEU A 42 2.81 34.04 25.04
N ALA A 43 3.26 32.80 24.82
CA ALA A 43 4.29 32.17 25.63
C ALA A 43 5.60 32.97 25.60
N ARG A 44 6.00 33.48 24.42
CA ARG A 44 7.19 34.33 24.29
C ARG A 44 7.06 35.60 25.13
N LEU A 45 5.91 36.28 25.04
CA LEU A 45 5.65 37.49 25.81
C LEU A 45 5.66 37.22 27.32
N ALA A 46 5.01 36.14 27.76
CA ALA A 46 5.00 35.72 29.15
C ALA A 46 6.42 35.40 29.65
N SER A 47 7.22 34.68 28.86
CA SER A 47 8.61 34.35 29.20
C SER A 47 9.48 35.61 29.37
N LEU A 48 9.30 36.62 28.51
CA LEU A 48 10.03 37.89 28.58
C LEU A 48 9.69 38.74 29.82
N GLN A 49 8.50 38.56 30.39
CA GLN A 49 8.04 39.30 31.57
C GLN A 49 8.41 38.61 32.89
N ARG A 50 8.93 37.38 32.84
CA ARG A 50 9.29 36.58 34.01
C ARG A 50 10.74 36.81 34.45
N GLY A 51 11.01 36.56 35.74
CA GLY A 51 12.37 36.53 36.27
C GLY A 51 13.22 35.45 35.59
N ILE A 52 14.54 35.57 35.67
CA ILE A 52 15.49 34.72 34.94
C ILE A 52 15.34 33.21 35.24
N HIS A 53 14.84 32.86 36.43
CA HIS A 53 14.63 31.48 36.86
C HIS A 53 13.26 30.90 36.48
N ASP A 54 12.32 31.73 36.01
CA ASP A 54 10.93 31.34 35.74
C ASP A 54 10.59 31.34 34.23
N GLN A 55 11.60 31.52 33.39
CA GLN A 55 11.43 31.60 31.94
C GLN A 55 10.94 30.26 31.34
N ILE A 56 10.16 30.38 30.26
CA ILE A 56 9.64 29.23 29.52
C ILE A 56 10.74 28.78 28.53
N THR A 57 11.59 27.86 28.98
CA THR A 57 12.77 27.40 28.24
C THR A 57 12.68 25.93 27.82
N THR A 58 11.75 25.16 28.38
CA THR A 58 11.55 23.74 28.05
C THR A 58 10.14 23.49 27.48
N PRO A 59 9.94 22.39 26.72
CA PRO A 59 8.62 22.00 26.26
C PRO A 59 7.61 21.74 27.40
N ALA A 60 8.10 21.23 28.54
CA ALA A 60 7.26 21.02 29.73
C ALA A 60 6.78 22.37 30.31
N HIS A 61 7.68 23.36 30.46
CA HIS A 61 7.29 24.70 30.91
C HIS A 61 6.26 25.34 29.97
N LEU A 62 6.41 25.13 28.66
CA LEU A 62 5.45 25.66 27.68
C LEU A 62 4.08 25.00 27.84
N TYR A 63 4.05 23.68 28.04
CA TYR A 63 2.83 22.92 28.26
C TYR A 63 2.11 23.35 29.55
N ASP A 64 2.83 23.43 30.66
CA ASP A 64 2.28 23.83 31.96
C ASP A 64 1.72 25.26 31.90
N TRP A 65 2.49 26.18 31.28
CA TRP A 65 2.05 27.55 31.09
C TRP A 65 0.80 27.62 30.20
N ALA A 66 0.79 26.96 29.05
CA ALA A 66 -0.32 27.00 28.11
C ALA A 66 -1.61 26.44 28.74
N THR A 67 -1.50 25.31 29.44
CA THR A 67 -2.64 24.65 30.10
C THR A 67 -3.24 25.49 31.22
N ALA A 68 -2.41 26.25 31.93
CA ALA A 68 -2.88 27.11 33.03
C ALA A 68 -3.44 28.46 32.57
N HIS A 69 -3.08 28.96 31.39
CA HIS A 69 -3.37 30.34 30.98
C HIS A 69 -4.23 30.48 29.72
N LEU A 70 -4.40 29.40 28.95
CA LEU A 70 -5.12 29.43 27.68
C LEU A 70 -6.28 28.45 27.69
N ASP A 71 -7.39 28.86 27.09
CA ASP A 71 -8.54 27.98 26.85
C ASP A 71 -8.34 27.16 25.57
N VAL A 72 -7.26 26.37 25.54
CA VAL A 72 -6.92 25.45 24.44
C VAL A 72 -6.37 24.16 25.03
N LYS A 73 -6.95 23.03 24.62
CA LYS A 73 -6.45 21.71 25.01
C LYS A 73 -5.06 21.48 24.44
N CYS A 74 -4.06 21.42 25.33
CA CYS A 74 -2.70 21.09 24.98
C CYS A 74 -2.40 19.63 25.34
N PHE A 75 -1.53 18.99 24.56
CA PHE A 75 -1.02 17.65 24.85
C PHE A 75 0.50 17.71 24.93
N TYR A 76 1.07 17.14 25.98
CA TYR A 76 2.50 16.96 26.11
C TYR A 76 2.91 15.60 25.56
N VAL A 77 3.84 15.57 24.61
CA VAL A 77 4.36 14.35 23.99
C VAL A 77 5.84 14.23 24.32
N THR A 78 6.23 13.14 24.98
CA THR A 78 7.62 12.88 25.37
C THR A 78 8.45 12.42 24.18
N SER A 79 9.77 12.52 24.29
CA SER A 79 10.68 12.03 23.26
C SER A 79 10.61 10.50 23.13
N GLU A 80 10.36 9.80 24.25
CA GLU A 80 10.16 8.36 24.32
C GLU A 80 8.92 7.94 23.53
N ALA A 81 7.79 8.62 23.73
CA ALA A 81 6.55 8.34 23.00
C ALA A 81 6.71 8.56 21.48
N VAL A 82 7.47 9.57 21.07
CA VAL A 82 7.79 9.79 19.65
C VAL A 82 8.59 8.62 19.08
N ARG A 83 9.62 8.14 19.79
CA ARG A 83 10.46 7.01 19.36
C ARG A 83 9.69 5.68 19.32
N GLU A 84 8.78 5.46 20.25
CA GLU A 84 7.92 4.27 20.24
C GLU A 84 6.97 4.31 19.04
N ASN A 85 6.32 5.46 18.80
CA ASN A 85 5.44 5.62 17.66
C ASN A 85 6.18 5.53 16.31
N GLU A 86 7.43 5.98 16.24
CA GLU A 86 8.29 5.85 15.06
C GLU A 86 8.45 4.39 14.63
N LYS A 87 8.69 3.48 15.58
CA LYS A 87 8.81 2.04 15.32
C LYS A 87 7.53 1.44 14.73
N VAL A 88 6.37 1.92 15.17
CA VAL A 88 5.06 1.44 14.69
C VAL A 88 4.85 1.81 13.22
N ILE A 89 5.28 3.01 12.81
CA ILE A 89 5.05 3.51 11.46
C ILE A 89 6.22 3.26 10.50
N GLU A 90 7.38 2.79 10.98
CA GLU A 90 8.62 2.64 10.21
C GLU A 90 8.40 1.83 8.92
N ASN A 91 7.83 0.63 9.02
CA ASN A 91 7.54 -0.22 7.87
C ASN A 91 6.64 0.49 6.84
N ARG A 92 5.63 1.21 7.31
CA ARG A 92 4.74 2.00 6.46
C ARG A 92 5.48 3.14 5.78
N MET A 93 6.40 3.82 6.49
CA MET A 93 7.21 4.90 5.92
C MET A 93 8.17 4.40 4.84
N LEU A 94 8.68 3.18 4.97
CA LEU A 94 9.54 2.52 3.98
C LEU A 94 8.76 2.15 2.71
N SER A 95 7.54 1.63 2.86
CA SER A 95 6.68 1.25 1.73
C SER A 95 5.89 2.42 1.10
N ALA A 96 5.89 3.60 1.70
CA ALA A 96 5.08 4.73 1.23
C ALA A 96 5.47 5.20 -0.18
N LEU A 97 4.47 5.36 -1.04
CA LEU A 97 4.60 5.89 -2.39
C LEU A 97 4.50 7.43 -2.39
N PRO A 98 5.43 8.14 -3.06
CA PRO A 98 5.42 9.59 -3.08
C PRO A 98 4.39 10.15 -4.08
N ILE A 99 3.56 11.09 -3.63
CA ILE A 99 2.72 11.91 -4.52
C ILE A 99 3.60 12.99 -5.18
N GLN A 100 3.60 13.05 -6.51
CA GLN A 100 4.33 14.07 -7.27
C GLN A 100 3.52 15.36 -7.40
N GLY A 101 4.22 16.50 -7.44
CA GLY A 101 3.59 17.80 -7.66
C GLY A 101 2.71 18.31 -6.50
N THR A 102 2.97 17.88 -5.26
CA THR A 102 2.15 18.19 -4.06
C THR A 102 1.86 19.68 -3.83
N ARG A 103 2.64 20.61 -4.39
CA ARG A 103 2.43 22.06 -4.26
C ARG A 103 1.14 22.56 -4.90
N LYS A 104 0.61 21.84 -5.90
CA LYS A 104 -0.63 22.21 -6.61
C LYS A 104 -1.91 21.79 -5.89
N PHE A 105 -1.78 20.98 -4.84
CA PHE A 105 -2.90 20.42 -4.11
C PHE A 105 -3.09 21.13 -2.78
N HIS A 106 -4.36 21.39 -2.46
CA HIS A 106 -4.80 22.11 -1.27
C HIS A 106 -5.80 21.31 -0.43
N ALA A 107 -6.25 20.15 -0.91
CA ALA A 107 -7.02 19.18 -0.14
C ALA A 107 -6.46 17.77 -0.36
N PHE A 108 -6.39 16.99 0.71
CA PHE A 108 -6.08 15.56 0.69
C PHE A 108 -7.07 14.81 1.57
N VAL A 109 -7.77 13.83 0.99
CA VAL A 109 -8.85 13.08 1.63
C VAL A 109 -8.55 11.58 1.48
N PRO A 110 -8.57 10.77 2.56
CA PRO A 110 -8.37 9.33 2.45
C PRO A 110 -9.51 8.69 1.64
N LEU A 111 -9.16 7.76 0.75
CA LEU A 111 -10.15 6.97 -0.01
C LEU A 111 -10.29 5.56 0.55
N ASN A 112 -9.16 4.93 0.84
CA ASN A 112 -9.03 3.63 1.48
C ASN A 112 -7.61 3.53 2.05
N LEU A 113 -7.24 2.37 2.63
CA LEU A 113 -5.93 2.17 3.27
C LEU A 113 -4.73 2.47 2.34
N PHE A 114 -4.90 2.32 1.03
CA PHE A 114 -3.82 2.41 0.05
C PHE A 114 -3.82 3.71 -0.75
N GLN A 115 -4.92 4.47 -0.71
CA GLN A 115 -5.16 5.57 -1.64
C GLN A 115 -5.64 6.84 -0.95
N VAL A 116 -5.19 7.98 -1.50
CA VAL A 116 -5.61 9.32 -1.10
C VAL A 116 -6.07 10.09 -2.34
N LYS A 117 -7.18 10.81 -2.20
CA LYS A 117 -7.65 11.79 -3.17
C LYS A 117 -7.00 13.14 -2.89
N ALA A 118 -6.54 13.83 -3.92
CA ALA A 118 -6.01 15.18 -3.80
C ALA A 118 -6.69 16.14 -4.80
N SER A 119 -6.94 17.38 -4.37
CA SER A 119 -7.54 18.42 -5.21
C SER A 119 -6.81 19.75 -5.07
N CYS A 120 -6.85 20.57 -6.13
CA CYS A 120 -6.37 21.94 -6.11
C CYS A 120 -7.31 22.89 -5.36
N LEU A 121 -8.54 22.48 -5.07
CA LEU A 121 -9.50 23.22 -4.26
C LEU A 121 -9.90 22.40 -3.02
N SER A 122 -10.40 23.05 -1.99
CA SER A 122 -11.05 22.38 -0.85
C SER A 122 -12.57 22.55 -0.95
N GLY A 123 -13.33 21.53 -0.55
CA GLY A 123 -14.80 21.56 -0.49
C GLY A 123 -15.48 20.51 -1.37
N ASP A 124 -16.80 20.37 -1.20
CA ASP A 124 -17.60 19.28 -1.78
C ASP A 124 -17.68 19.26 -3.31
N GLN A 125 -17.41 20.40 -3.95
CA GLN A 125 -17.43 20.57 -5.41
C GLN A 125 -16.03 20.46 -6.03
N ALA A 126 -15.01 20.08 -5.25
CA ALA A 126 -13.65 20.00 -5.73
C ALA A 126 -13.43 18.75 -6.59
N ASP A 127 -12.77 18.92 -7.74
CA ASP A 127 -12.35 17.80 -8.57
C ASP A 127 -11.15 17.10 -7.95
N PHE A 128 -11.30 15.82 -7.63
CA PHE A 128 -10.25 15.02 -6.99
C PHE A 128 -9.53 14.10 -7.97
N ILE A 129 -8.21 14.02 -7.81
CA ILE A 129 -7.34 13.04 -8.46
C ILE A 129 -6.91 12.02 -7.42
N THR A 130 -7.04 10.72 -7.73
CA THR A 130 -6.64 9.63 -6.83
C THR A 130 -5.15 9.31 -7.00
N PHE A 131 -4.47 9.08 -5.87
CA PHE A 131 -3.08 8.63 -5.82
C PHE A 131 -2.95 7.40 -4.91
N ASP A 132 -2.16 6.42 -5.35
CA ASP A 132 -1.68 5.36 -4.47
C ASP A 132 -0.59 5.94 -3.55
N VAL A 133 -0.74 5.72 -2.25
CA VAL A 133 0.19 6.18 -1.20
C VAL A 133 0.84 5.02 -0.46
N LEU A 134 0.29 3.82 -0.63
CA LEU A 134 0.91 2.54 -0.27
C LEU A 134 0.78 1.59 -1.47
N PRO A 135 1.69 0.62 -1.62
CA PRO A 135 1.49 -0.45 -2.59
C PRO A 135 0.17 -1.13 -2.27
N GLN A 136 -0.70 -1.28 -3.27
CA GLN A 136 -1.92 -2.07 -3.12
C GLN A 136 -1.55 -3.46 -2.63
N PRO A 137 -2.40 -4.11 -1.82
CA PRO A 137 -2.12 -5.45 -1.35
C PRO A 137 -2.01 -6.32 -2.60
N ARG A 138 -0.86 -6.96 -2.77
CA ARG A 138 -0.68 -7.95 -3.83
C ARG A 138 -1.87 -8.90 -3.73
N GLU A 139 -2.57 -9.16 -4.83
CA GLU A 139 -3.57 -10.23 -4.84
C GLU A 139 -2.83 -11.54 -4.51
N ILE A 140 -2.89 -11.92 -3.23
CA ILE A 140 -2.31 -13.16 -2.73
C ILE A 140 -3.07 -14.27 -3.44
N PHE A 141 -2.33 -15.17 -4.08
CA PHE A 141 -2.90 -16.35 -4.69
C PHE A 141 -3.60 -17.16 -3.61
N ASP A 142 -4.93 -17.28 -3.73
CA ASP A 142 -5.71 -18.10 -2.82
C ASP A 142 -5.52 -19.59 -3.17
N SER A 143 -4.57 -20.22 -2.48
CA SER A 143 -4.26 -21.65 -2.63
C SER A 143 -5.42 -22.56 -2.21
N SER A 144 -6.40 -22.05 -1.45
CA SER A 144 -7.60 -22.80 -1.08
C SER A 144 -8.62 -22.91 -2.22
N SER A 145 -8.56 -22.00 -3.19
CA SER A 145 -9.46 -21.98 -4.36
C SER A 145 -9.15 -23.04 -5.42
N CYS A 146 -8.04 -23.78 -5.30
CA CYS A 146 -7.55 -24.70 -6.33
C CYS A 146 -8.03 -26.14 -6.13
N ASN A 147 -8.44 -26.76 -7.22
CA ASN A 147 -8.83 -28.17 -7.30
C ASN A 147 -7.96 -28.91 -8.33
N VAL A 148 -7.97 -30.24 -8.26
CA VAL A 148 -7.39 -31.07 -9.33
C VAL A 148 -8.09 -30.73 -10.66
N ASP A 149 -7.34 -30.81 -11.76
CA ASP A 149 -7.71 -30.39 -13.11
C ASP A 149 -7.82 -28.88 -13.38
N ASP A 150 -7.72 -28.02 -12.36
CA ASP A 150 -7.57 -26.58 -12.56
C ASP A 150 -6.24 -26.24 -13.27
N TYR A 151 -6.19 -25.07 -13.88
CA TYR A 151 -4.97 -24.53 -14.48
C TYR A 151 -4.44 -23.39 -13.61
N ILE A 152 -3.12 -23.36 -13.42
CA ILE A 152 -2.42 -22.33 -12.64
C ILE A 152 -1.23 -21.79 -13.43
N ALA A 153 -0.85 -20.55 -13.13
CA ALA A 153 0.42 -19.96 -13.57
C ALA A 153 1.42 -20.04 -12.41
N CYS A 154 2.57 -20.67 -12.68
CA CYS A 154 3.61 -20.90 -11.69
C CYS A 154 5.01 -20.66 -12.25
N VAL A 155 5.95 -20.27 -11.39
CA VAL A 155 7.37 -20.10 -11.73
C VAL A 155 8.07 -21.45 -11.65
N HIS A 156 8.81 -21.81 -12.68
CA HIS A 156 9.64 -23.00 -12.67
C HIS A 156 10.80 -22.82 -11.68
N PRO A 157 11.00 -23.72 -10.70
CA PRO A 157 12.00 -23.55 -9.64
C PRO A 157 13.43 -23.36 -10.16
N GLU A 158 13.80 -24.10 -11.22
CA GLU A 158 15.16 -24.07 -11.78
C GLU A 158 15.40 -22.93 -12.77
N ASN A 159 14.65 -22.88 -13.89
CA ASN A 159 14.93 -21.92 -14.97
C ASN A 159 14.29 -20.53 -14.76
N LYS A 160 13.53 -20.37 -13.67
CA LYS A 160 12.87 -19.13 -13.24
C LYS A 160 11.88 -18.51 -14.23
N LYS A 161 11.55 -19.16 -15.35
CA LYS A 161 10.47 -18.76 -16.24
C LYS A 161 9.12 -19.19 -15.70
N TRP A 162 8.05 -18.49 -16.05
CA TRP A 162 6.70 -18.91 -15.71
C TRP A 162 6.06 -19.78 -16.79
N TYR A 163 5.17 -20.67 -16.35
CA TYR A 163 4.45 -21.62 -17.19
C TYR A 163 2.98 -21.68 -16.77
N ILE A 164 2.11 -21.99 -17.74
CA ILE A 164 0.77 -22.50 -17.45
C ILE A 164 0.91 -23.99 -17.17
N SER A 165 0.28 -24.45 -16.10
CA SER A 165 0.38 -25.84 -15.67
C SER A 165 -0.98 -26.35 -15.23
N LYS A 166 -1.26 -27.62 -15.57
CA LYS A 166 -2.47 -28.30 -15.13
C LYS A 166 -2.21 -28.94 -13.77
N LEU A 167 -3.09 -28.72 -12.80
CA LEU A 167 -3.04 -29.39 -11.50
C LEU A 167 -3.43 -30.86 -11.64
N VAL A 168 -2.55 -31.74 -11.14
CA VAL A 168 -2.71 -33.19 -11.14
C VAL A 168 -2.85 -33.73 -9.72
N GLY A 169 -2.30 -33.03 -8.73
CA GLY A 169 -2.41 -33.35 -7.31
C GLY A 169 -2.16 -32.12 -6.45
N ILE A 170 -2.70 -32.16 -5.22
CA ILE A 170 -2.52 -31.13 -4.19
C ILE A 170 -2.25 -31.87 -2.90
N ASP A 171 -1.08 -31.61 -2.31
CA ASP A 171 -0.67 -32.14 -1.02
C ASP A 171 -0.47 -30.99 -0.03
N GLU A 172 -0.54 -31.27 1.26
CA GLU A 172 -0.34 -30.29 2.33
C GLU A 172 0.74 -30.83 3.27
N ILE A 173 1.85 -30.11 3.38
CA ILE A 173 3.02 -30.48 4.16
C ILE A 173 3.40 -29.28 5.03
N ASP A 174 3.46 -29.47 6.34
CA ASP A 174 3.88 -28.43 7.31
C ASP A 174 3.15 -27.08 7.12
N GLU A 175 1.82 -27.12 6.93
CA GLU A 175 0.96 -25.95 6.70
C GLU A 175 1.18 -25.21 5.36
N GLU A 176 2.08 -25.70 4.49
CA GLU A 176 2.24 -25.22 3.11
C GLU A 176 1.64 -26.21 2.10
N LYS A 177 0.94 -25.68 1.08
CA LYS A 177 0.43 -26.51 -0.02
C LYS A 177 1.49 -26.76 -1.07
N GLU A 178 1.68 -28.03 -1.41
CA GLU A 178 2.43 -28.49 -2.58
C GLU A 178 1.48 -28.82 -3.72
N PHE A 179 1.84 -28.38 -4.92
CA PHE A 179 1.07 -28.62 -6.13
C PHE A 179 1.85 -29.52 -7.07
N ILE A 180 1.29 -30.67 -7.40
CA ILE A 180 1.81 -31.55 -8.45
C ILE A 180 1.20 -31.10 -9.76
N VAL A 181 2.03 -30.55 -10.64
CA VAL A 181 1.59 -29.91 -11.89
C VAL A 181 2.15 -30.62 -13.11
N MET A 182 1.37 -30.60 -14.20
CA MET A 182 1.83 -30.97 -15.53
C MET A 182 2.06 -29.70 -16.34
N LEU A 183 3.32 -29.43 -16.69
CA LEU A 183 3.70 -28.21 -17.40
C LEU A 183 3.07 -28.20 -18.80
N MET A 184 2.58 -27.05 -19.23
CA MET A 184 2.28 -26.80 -20.63
C MET A 184 3.49 -26.15 -21.31
N SER A 185 3.68 -26.43 -22.59
CA SER A 185 4.75 -25.87 -23.42
C SER A 185 4.15 -25.01 -24.53
N PRO A 186 4.81 -23.91 -24.93
CA PRO A 186 6.08 -23.40 -24.42
C PRO A 186 5.92 -22.59 -23.12
N ASP A 187 6.97 -21.89 -22.69
CA ASP A 187 6.89 -20.95 -21.55
C ASP A 187 5.83 -19.87 -21.77
N GLY A 188 5.46 -19.21 -20.67
CA GLY A 188 4.36 -18.26 -20.62
C GLY A 188 4.37 -17.23 -21.75
N GLU A 189 5.49 -16.52 -21.92
CA GLU A 189 5.67 -15.50 -22.97
C GLU A 189 5.52 -16.09 -24.38
N SER A 190 6.20 -17.20 -24.64
CA SER A 190 6.19 -17.86 -25.94
C SER A 190 4.80 -18.43 -26.30
N GLY A 191 4.04 -18.82 -25.28
CA GLY A 191 2.76 -19.51 -25.46
C GLY A 191 1.61 -18.61 -25.89
N LEU A 192 1.68 -17.30 -25.62
CA LEU A 192 0.69 -16.35 -26.14
C LEU A 192 0.67 -16.35 -27.67
N LEU A 193 1.86 -16.32 -28.27
CA LEU A 193 2.07 -16.35 -29.72
C LEU A 193 1.75 -17.74 -30.28
N GLN A 194 2.40 -18.77 -29.76
CA GLN A 194 2.43 -20.11 -30.36
C GLN A 194 1.26 -21.02 -29.95
N GLY A 195 0.57 -20.69 -28.85
CA GLY A 195 -0.39 -21.56 -28.18
C GLY A 195 0.27 -22.59 -27.27
N TYR A 196 -0.39 -22.92 -26.17
CA TYR A 196 0.07 -23.87 -25.17
C TYR A 196 -0.35 -25.31 -25.51
N LYS A 197 0.48 -26.29 -25.18
CA LYS A 197 0.25 -27.72 -25.38
C LYS A 197 0.58 -28.47 -24.10
N HIS A 198 -0.22 -29.49 -23.77
CA HIS A 198 0.13 -30.38 -22.67
C HIS A 198 1.45 -31.10 -22.96
N THR A 199 2.29 -31.19 -21.94
CA THR A 199 3.48 -32.05 -21.96
C THR A 199 3.25 -33.26 -21.07
N LYS A 200 4.20 -34.20 -21.04
CA LYS A 200 4.21 -35.28 -20.04
C LYS A 200 5.06 -34.93 -18.82
N THR A 201 5.65 -33.74 -18.80
CA THR A 201 6.55 -33.29 -17.74
C THR A 201 5.73 -32.93 -16.51
N LYS A 202 5.97 -33.67 -15.43
CA LYS A 202 5.41 -33.37 -14.11
C LYS A 202 6.45 -32.68 -13.25
N LEU A 203 6.00 -31.77 -12.41
CA LEU A 203 6.82 -31.00 -11.49
C LEU A 203 6.03 -30.78 -10.20
N THR A 204 6.72 -30.75 -9.06
CA THR A 204 6.15 -30.29 -7.80
C THR A 204 6.52 -28.83 -7.59
N VAL A 205 5.55 -27.97 -7.31
CA VAL A 205 5.74 -26.55 -7.01
C VAL A 205 5.05 -26.19 -5.71
N PHE A 206 5.74 -25.42 -4.86
CA PHE A 206 5.17 -24.89 -3.64
C PHE A 206 4.17 -23.77 -3.92
N SER A 207 3.23 -23.53 -3.00
CA SER A 207 2.28 -22.43 -3.10
C SER A 207 2.95 -21.07 -3.29
N SER A 208 4.13 -20.88 -2.69
CA SER A 208 5.00 -19.72 -2.90
C SER A 208 5.44 -19.46 -4.35
N HIS A 209 5.42 -20.48 -5.21
CA HIS A 209 5.78 -20.37 -6.64
C HIS A 209 4.55 -20.23 -7.55
N VAL A 210 3.34 -20.22 -6.99
CA VAL A 210 2.09 -20.06 -7.72
C VAL A 210 1.52 -18.68 -7.46
N PHE A 211 1.12 -17.99 -8.52
CA PHE A 211 0.73 -16.59 -8.41
C PHE A 211 -0.58 -16.25 -9.14
N PHE A 212 -1.16 -17.21 -9.85
CA PHE A 212 -2.43 -17.02 -10.53
C PHE A 212 -3.16 -18.34 -10.81
N LYS A 213 -4.48 -18.35 -10.60
CA LYS A 213 -5.37 -19.41 -11.10
C LYS A 213 -5.90 -19.01 -12.47
N VAL A 214 -5.64 -19.81 -13.50
CA VAL A 214 -5.99 -19.53 -14.90
C VAL A 214 -7.43 -19.97 -15.17
N GLN A 215 -8.27 -19.05 -15.64
CA GLN A 215 -9.68 -19.29 -15.90
C GLN A 215 -10.03 -19.22 -17.40
N SER A 216 -9.28 -18.45 -18.19
CA SER A 216 -9.63 -18.21 -19.60
C SER A 216 -9.05 -19.25 -20.58
N LEU A 217 -8.30 -20.25 -20.10
CA LEU A 217 -7.64 -21.23 -20.94
C LEU A 217 -8.66 -22.08 -21.71
N LYS A 218 -8.62 -21.98 -23.03
CA LYS A 218 -9.54 -22.70 -23.93
C LYS A 218 -8.80 -23.35 -25.09
N SER A 219 -9.30 -24.49 -25.52
CA SER A 219 -8.81 -25.15 -26.73
C SER A 219 -9.13 -24.30 -27.97
N THR A 220 -8.14 -24.12 -28.83
CA THR A 220 -8.30 -23.45 -30.14
C THR A 220 -8.43 -24.44 -31.30
N SER A 221 -8.43 -25.75 -31.02
CA SER A 221 -8.44 -26.79 -32.05
C SER A 221 -9.55 -27.82 -31.79
N VAL A 222 -10.12 -28.36 -32.87
CA VAL A 222 -11.17 -29.39 -32.82
C VAL A 222 -10.73 -30.64 -32.03
N LYS A 223 -9.43 -30.94 -32.00
CA LYS A 223 -8.85 -32.09 -31.29
C LYS A 223 -8.19 -31.73 -29.95
N SER A 224 -8.41 -30.53 -29.42
CA SER A 224 -7.85 -30.06 -28.13
C SER A 224 -6.34 -30.25 -27.97
N ARG A 225 -5.61 -30.02 -29.06
CA ARG A 225 -4.14 -30.12 -29.11
C ARG A 225 -3.41 -28.83 -28.76
N MET A 226 -4.13 -27.70 -28.78
CA MET A 226 -3.57 -26.38 -28.58
C MET A 226 -4.56 -25.52 -27.80
N TYR A 227 -4.03 -24.74 -26.87
CA TYR A 227 -4.79 -23.91 -25.94
C TYR A 227 -4.29 -22.47 -25.99
N LYS A 228 -5.19 -21.52 -25.71
CA LYS A 228 -4.84 -20.11 -25.51
C LYS A 228 -5.60 -19.54 -24.33
N ILE A 229 -4.97 -18.57 -23.67
CA ILE A 229 -5.61 -17.66 -22.73
C ILE A 229 -5.93 -16.35 -23.46
N ASN A 230 -6.83 -15.55 -22.90
CA ASN A 230 -7.10 -14.22 -23.44
C ASN A 230 -5.97 -13.22 -23.09
N GLN A 231 -5.93 -12.10 -23.81
CA GLN A 231 -4.89 -11.07 -23.63
C GLN A 231 -4.93 -10.41 -22.25
N ASP A 232 -6.14 -10.26 -21.70
CA ASP A 232 -6.37 -9.60 -20.40
C ASP A 232 -5.77 -10.41 -19.25
N GLU A 233 -6.05 -11.72 -19.22
CA GLU A 233 -5.52 -12.65 -18.24
C GLU A 233 -4.01 -12.84 -18.41
N PHE A 234 -3.51 -12.92 -19.66
CA PHE A 234 -2.07 -12.94 -19.93
C PHE A 234 -1.36 -11.70 -19.33
N SER A 235 -1.95 -10.52 -19.49
CA SER A 235 -1.36 -9.27 -18.98
C SER A 235 -1.33 -9.25 -17.45
N LYS A 236 -2.39 -9.74 -16.80
CA LYS A 236 -2.43 -9.92 -15.34
C LYS A 236 -1.34 -10.88 -14.84
N ILE A 237 -1.22 -12.04 -15.48
CA ILE A 237 -0.20 -13.04 -15.14
C ILE A 237 1.21 -12.47 -15.34
N SER A 238 1.46 -11.79 -16.46
CA SER A 238 2.77 -11.22 -16.78
C SER A 238 3.18 -10.12 -15.81
N ASN A 239 2.23 -9.24 -15.42
CA ASN A 239 2.47 -8.23 -14.40
C ASN A 239 2.80 -8.87 -13.04
N LYS A 240 2.05 -9.89 -12.61
CA LYS A 240 2.36 -10.61 -11.36
C LYS A 240 3.71 -11.33 -11.41
N TYR A 241 4.10 -11.86 -12.57
CA TYR A 241 5.40 -12.48 -12.75
C TYR A 241 6.55 -11.47 -12.68
N ALA A 242 6.35 -10.24 -13.18
CA ALA A 242 7.33 -9.16 -13.03
C ALA A 242 7.57 -8.78 -11.56
N ASP A 243 6.56 -8.92 -10.70
CA ASP A 243 6.68 -8.68 -9.25
C ASP A 243 7.40 -9.81 -8.48
N PHE A 244 7.62 -10.97 -9.13
CA PHE A 244 8.34 -12.13 -8.58
C PHE A 244 9.86 -12.01 -8.72
N HIS A 245 10.35 -11.04 -9.51
CA HIS A 245 11.76 -10.75 -9.78
C HIS A 245 12.12 -9.34 -9.30
#